data_AF-W7XK56-F1
#
_entry.id   AF-W7XK56-F1
#
_cell.length_a   1.000
_cell.length_b   1.000
_cell.length_c   1.000
_cell.angle_alpha   90.00
_cell.angle_beta   90.00
_cell.angle_gamma   90.00
#
_symmetry.space_group_name_H-M   'P 1'
#
loop_
_entity.id
_entity.type
_entity.pdbx_description
1 polymer ?
#
loop_
_entity_poly.entity_id
_entity_poly.type
_entity_poly.pdbx_seq_one_letter_code
_entity_poly.pdbx_strand_id
1 'polypeptide(L)'
;MATQKSNAKQLEAEQEALKAYEEKMTLLKNAANQDVVQKMKIVIDNPPVKSKNQETLEKYVALFHSVLSAAKDRERSIVDALNDQEAVNLYDYINKSFELISSGKCKEDKFLSQKLFKMHAQLVDKFGKSIILKAISRQRSLITPIDNYPTHKDPNLL
;
A
#
# COMPACT_ATOMS: atom_id res chain seq x y z
N MET A 1 -9.21 32.44 -6.57
CA MET A 1 -8.42 32.23 -5.33
C MET A 1 -8.50 30.82 -4.74
N ALA A 2 -9.59 30.05 -4.88
CA ALA A 2 -9.68 28.68 -4.37
C ALA A 2 -8.75 27.66 -5.08
N THR A 3 -8.57 27.81 -6.40
CA THR A 3 -7.77 26.90 -7.24
C THR A 3 -6.27 26.96 -6.94
N GLN A 4 -5.74 28.13 -6.60
CA GLN A 4 -4.32 28.31 -6.24
C GLN A 4 -3.98 27.69 -4.87
N LYS A 5 -4.88 27.80 -3.88
CA LYS A 5 -4.71 27.14 -2.57
C LYS A 5 -4.80 25.62 -2.65
N SER A 6 -5.62 25.08 -3.55
CA SER A 6 -5.71 23.63 -3.80
C SER A 6 -4.43 23.07 -4.41
N ASN A 7 -3.83 23.78 -5.36
CA ASN A 7 -2.60 23.32 -6.03
C ASN A 7 -1.39 23.40 -5.11
N ALA A 8 -1.28 24.45 -4.28
CA ALA A 8 -0.19 24.56 -3.30
C ALA A 8 -0.21 23.41 -2.26
N LYS A 9 -1.38 23.08 -1.72
CA LYS A 9 -1.54 21.96 -0.78
C LYS A 9 -1.23 20.59 -1.39
N GLN A 10 -1.54 20.40 -2.68
CA GLN A 10 -1.20 19.16 -3.38
C GLN A 10 0.32 19.06 -3.60
N LEU A 11 0.97 20.16 -4.00
CA LEU A 11 2.41 20.20 -4.21
C LEU A 11 3.19 19.93 -2.89
N GLU A 12 2.74 20.51 -1.78
CA GLU A 12 3.32 20.25 -0.46
C GLU A 12 3.19 18.77 -0.05
N ALA A 13 2.01 18.16 -0.26
CA ALA A 13 1.79 16.76 0.06
C ALA A 13 2.64 15.81 -0.81
N GLU A 14 2.89 16.17 -2.07
CA GLU A 14 3.76 15.41 -2.97
C GLU A 14 5.24 15.53 -2.57
N GLN A 15 5.70 16.72 -2.20
CA GLN A 15 7.05 16.93 -1.67
C GLN A 15 7.27 16.16 -0.36
N GLU A 16 6.29 16.19 0.56
CA GLU A 16 6.32 15.41 1.79
C GLU A 16 6.40 13.90 1.50
N ALA A 17 5.59 13.40 0.55
CA ALA A 17 5.60 11.99 0.16
C ALA A 17 6.91 11.55 -0.52
N LEU A 18 7.54 12.42 -1.30
CA LEU A 18 8.82 12.16 -1.94
C LEU A 18 9.96 12.14 -0.90
N LYS A 19 9.98 13.10 0.02
CA LYS A 19 10.95 13.12 1.11
C LYS A 19 10.84 11.87 1.98
N ALA A 20 9.62 11.48 2.36
CA ALA A 20 9.37 10.24 3.10
C ALA A 20 9.82 9.00 2.33
N TYR A 21 9.72 9.01 1.00
CA TYR A 21 10.18 7.91 0.15
C TYR A 21 11.70 7.79 0.17
N GLU A 22 12.42 8.90 0.07
CA GLU A 22 13.88 8.96 0.13
C GLU A 22 14.42 8.54 1.50
N GLU A 23 13.76 8.98 2.58
CA GLU A 23 14.05 8.54 3.95
C GLU A 23 13.86 7.02 4.09
N LYS A 24 12.74 6.49 3.58
CA LYS A 24 12.47 5.04 3.59
C LYS A 24 13.52 4.25 2.80
N MET A 25 13.93 4.75 1.64
CA MET A 25 15.02 4.16 0.85
C MET A 25 16.34 4.14 1.60
N THR A 26 16.64 5.22 2.33
CA THR A 26 17.85 5.33 3.16
C THR A 26 17.81 4.32 4.32
N LEU A 27 16.66 4.20 5.00
CA LEU A 27 16.46 3.20 6.05
C LEU A 27 16.63 1.77 5.50
N LEU A 28 16.09 1.46 4.33
CA LEU A 28 16.24 0.14 3.71
C LEU A 28 17.69 -0.18 3.30
N LYS A 29 18.43 0.82 2.81
CA LYS A 29 19.87 0.67 2.51
C LYS A 29 20.67 0.41 3.78
N ASN A 30 20.41 1.16 4.85
CA ASN A 30 21.07 0.97 6.14
C ASN A 30 20.69 -0.38 6.79
N ALA A 31 19.48 -0.86 6.50
CA ALA A 31 18.98 -2.16 6.89
C ALA A 31 19.46 -3.31 5.97
N ALA A 32 20.47 -3.13 5.11
CA ALA A 32 20.92 -4.15 4.15
C ALA A 32 21.18 -5.52 4.80
N ASN A 33 21.77 -5.53 5.99
CA ASN A 33 22.08 -6.74 6.76
C ASN A 33 20.96 -7.19 7.71
N GLN A 34 19.86 -6.44 7.80
CA GLN A 34 18.72 -6.78 8.66
C GLN A 34 17.85 -7.87 8.03
N ASP A 35 17.13 -8.56 8.91
CA ASP A 35 16.16 -9.57 8.54
C ASP A 35 15.03 -9.00 7.66
N VAL A 36 14.47 -9.84 6.79
CA VAL A 36 13.38 -9.47 5.87
C VAL A 36 12.15 -8.95 6.60
N VAL A 37 11.91 -9.41 7.83
CA VAL A 37 10.83 -8.91 8.70
C VAL A 37 10.99 -7.43 8.99
N GLN A 38 12.20 -6.98 9.36
CA GLN A 38 12.47 -5.58 9.67
C GLN A 38 12.37 -4.72 8.41
N LYS A 39 12.90 -5.20 7.28
CA LYS A 39 12.75 -4.53 5.98
C LYS A 39 11.27 -4.37 5.61
N MET A 40 10.45 -5.40 5.85
CA MET A 40 9.02 -5.30 5.58
C MET A 40 8.35 -4.25 6.47
N LYS A 41 8.66 -4.21 7.77
CA LYS A 41 8.15 -3.20 8.69
C LYS A 41 8.49 -1.78 8.23
N ILE A 42 9.73 -1.54 7.80
CA ILE A 42 10.15 -0.25 7.23
C ILE A 42 9.32 0.09 5.98
N VAL A 43 9.06 -0.88 5.10
CA VAL A 43 8.29 -0.63 3.89
C VAL A 43 6.83 -0.28 4.18
N ILE A 44 6.18 -1.01 5.07
CA ILE A 44 4.74 -0.83 5.34
C ILE A 44 4.46 0.32 6.33
N ASP A 45 5.48 0.85 7.00
CA ASP A 45 5.33 1.99 7.88
C ASP A 45 4.99 3.26 7.08
N ASN A 46 4.11 4.10 7.63
CA ASN A 46 3.70 5.38 7.02
C ASN A 46 3.42 5.30 5.49
N PRO A 47 2.39 4.57 5.05
CA PRO A 47 2.05 4.45 3.64
C PRO A 47 1.68 5.82 3.03
N PRO A 48 1.94 6.05 1.72
CA PRO A 48 1.72 7.34 1.04
C PRO A 48 0.23 7.63 0.75
N VAL A 49 -0.65 7.42 1.72
CA VAL A 49 -2.12 7.50 1.60
C VAL A 49 -2.65 8.90 1.29
N LYS A 50 -1.81 9.94 1.40
CA LYS A 50 -2.15 11.31 1.01
C LYS A 50 -1.77 11.63 -0.44
N SER A 51 -0.91 10.83 -1.06
CA SER A 51 -0.44 11.09 -2.41
C SER A 51 -1.50 10.75 -3.43
N LYS A 52 -1.80 11.69 -4.33
CA LYS A 52 -2.60 11.45 -5.54
C LYS A 52 -1.74 11.10 -6.75
N ASN A 53 -0.43 11.26 -6.63
CA ASN A 53 0.51 10.97 -7.70
C ASN A 53 0.70 9.46 -7.82
N GLN A 54 0.19 8.92 -8.92
CA GLN A 54 0.23 7.51 -9.22
C GLN A 54 1.67 6.96 -9.31
N GLU A 55 2.62 7.74 -9.83
CA GLU A 55 4.03 7.35 -9.93
C GLU A 55 4.65 7.18 -8.53
N THR A 56 4.29 8.06 -7.58
CA THR A 56 4.71 7.91 -6.19
C THR A 56 4.15 6.62 -5.60
N LEU A 57 2.86 6.33 -5.78
CA LEU A 57 2.25 5.10 -5.28
C LEU A 57 2.93 3.85 -5.85
N GLU A 58 3.22 3.85 -7.15
CA GLU A 58 3.93 2.77 -7.83
C GLU A 58 5.34 2.55 -7.29
N LYS A 59 6.09 3.63 -7.00
CA LYS A 59 7.41 3.54 -6.35
C LYS A 59 7.34 2.86 -4.98
N TYR A 60 6.39 3.23 -4.13
CA TYR A 60 6.23 2.60 -2.82
C TYR A 60 5.82 1.13 -2.94
N VAL A 61 4.94 0.79 -3.87
CA VAL A 61 4.53 -0.60 -4.10
C VAL A 61 5.68 -1.43 -4.68
N ALA A 62 6.51 -0.85 -5.54
CA ALA A 62 7.71 -1.53 -6.06
C ALA A 62 8.72 -1.86 -4.95
N LEU A 63 8.87 -0.99 -3.93
CA LEU A 63 9.69 -1.31 -2.75
C LEU A 63 9.12 -2.50 -1.96
N PHE A 64 7.80 -2.53 -1.78
CA PHE A 64 7.11 -3.65 -1.17
C PHE A 64 7.33 -4.95 -1.94
N HIS A 65 7.17 -4.94 -3.26
CA HIS A 65 7.44 -6.11 -4.11
C HIS A 65 8.89 -6.58 -4.00
N SER A 66 9.86 -5.66 -3.98
CA SER A 66 11.28 -6.01 -3.83
C SER A 66 11.55 -6.76 -2.51
N VAL A 67 11.03 -6.27 -1.39
CA VAL A 67 11.19 -6.94 -0.08
C VAL A 67 10.43 -8.26 -0.04
N LEU A 68 9.22 -8.33 -0.58
CA LEU A 68 8.44 -9.56 -0.66
C LEU A 68 9.12 -10.63 -1.53
N SER A 69 9.70 -10.24 -2.67
CA SER A 69 10.45 -11.16 -3.51
C SER A 69 11.67 -11.72 -2.79
N ALA A 70 12.35 -10.92 -1.97
CA ALA A 70 13.48 -11.35 -1.14
C ALA A 70 13.09 -12.26 0.04
N ALA A 71 11.81 -12.34 0.42
CA ALA A 71 11.37 -13.10 1.59
C ALA A 71 11.50 -14.62 1.47
N LYS A 72 11.65 -15.19 0.26
CA LYS A 72 11.91 -16.62 0.01
C LYS A 72 11.16 -17.56 0.98
N ASP A 73 9.83 -17.53 0.96
CA ASP A 73 8.94 -18.34 1.81
C ASP A 73 8.81 -17.93 3.29
N ARG A 74 9.37 -16.78 3.69
CA ARG A 74 9.25 -16.24 5.05
C ARG A 74 8.04 -15.32 5.24
N GLU A 75 7.01 -15.43 4.39
CA GLU A 75 5.79 -14.63 4.50
C GLU A 75 5.10 -14.81 5.86
N ARG A 76 5.11 -16.05 6.38
CA ARG A 76 4.51 -16.34 7.69
C ARG A 76 5.23 -15.61 8.82
N SER A 77 6.57 -15.64 8.83
CA SER A 77 7.37 -14.94 9.83
C SER A 77 7.16 -13.43 9.79
N ILE A 78 6.98 -12.87 8.59
CA ILE A 78 6.62 -11.45 8.42
C ILE A 78 5.29 -11.18 9.11
N VAL A 79 4.24 -11.93 8.78
CA VAL A 79 2.89 -11.74 9.33
C VAL A 79 2.85 -11.93 10.85
N ASP A 80 3.55 -12.95 11.36
CA ASP A 80 3.61 -13.26 12.78
C ASP A 80 4.29 -12.16 13.61
N ALA A 81 5.18 -11.37 13.02
CA ALA A 81 5.86 -10.27 13.69
C ALA A 81 5.08 -8.94 13.69
N LEU A 82 3.96 -8.85 12.95
CA LEU A 82 3.20 -7.60 12.84
C LEU A 82 2.31 -7.36 14.06
N ASN A 83 2.11 -6.08 14.39
CA ASN A 83 1.01 -5.58 15.21
C ASN A 83 -0.23 -5.25 14.34
N ASP A 84 -1.35 -4.93 14.98
CA ASP A 84 -2.62 -4.60 14.30
C ASP A 84 -2.48 -3.50 13.25
N GLN A 85 -1.76 -2.43 13.56
CA GLN A 85 -1.62 -1.28 12.68
C GLN A 85 -0.73 -1.60 11.47
N GLU A 86 0.38 -2.30 11.70
CA GLU A 86 1.25 -2.81 10.64
C GLU A 86 0.50 -3.79 9.73
N ALA A 87 -0.35 -4.66 10.29
CA ALA A 87 -1.16 -5.61 9.53
C ALA A 87 -2.15 -4.90 8.60
N VAL A 88 -2.81 -3.82 9.06
CA VAL A 88 -3.69 -3.02 8.21
C VAL A 88 -2.91 -2.35 7.08
N ASN A 89 -1.75 -1.77 7.38
CA ASN A 89 -0.92 -1.13 6.34
C ASN A 89 -0.42 -2.16 5.31
N LEU A 90 0.00 -3.34 5.76
CA LEU A 90 0.38 -4.42 4.85
C LEU A 90 -0.80 -4.84 3.95
N TYR A 91 -2.02 -4.91 4.52
CA TYR A 91 -3.22 -5.22 3.76
C TYR A 91 -3.49 -4.17 2.66
N ASP A 92 -3.28 -2.88 2.95
CA ASP A 92 -3.36 -1.80 1.96
C ASP A 92 -2.37 -2.02 0.80
N TYR A 93 -1.11 -2.37 1.10
CA TYR A 93 -0.11 -2.66 0.08
C TYR A 93 -0.47 -3.88 -0.77
N ILE A 94 -1.01 -4.95 -0.18
CA ILE A 94 -1.46 -6.14 -0.91
C ILE A 94 -2.57 -5.78 -1.90
N ASN A 95 -3.58 -5.03 -1.46
CA ASN A 95 -4.69 -4.63 -2.33
C ASN A 95 -4.23 -3.67 -3.43
N LYS A 96 -3.39 -2.69 -3.10
CA LYS A 96 -2.84 -1.79 -4.13
C LYS A 96 -1.98 -2.54 -5.13
N SER A 97 -1.28 -3.59 -4.70
CA SER A 97 -0.53 -4.48 -5.60
C SER A 97 -1.45 -5.20 -6.58
N PHE A 98 -2.57 -5.77 -6.11
CA PHE A 98 -3.55 -6.40 -6.98
C PHE A 98 -4.17 -5.40 -7.97
N GLU A 99 -4.45 -4.17 -7.54
CA GLU A 99 -4.91 -3.10 -8.43
C GLU A 99 -3.89 -2.82 -9.55
N LEU A 100 -2.61 -2.62 -9.20
CA LEU A 100 -1.55 -2.36 -10.18
C LEU A 100 -1.33 -3.53 -11.15
N ILE A 101 -1.39 -4.76 -10.65
CA ILE A 101 -1.35 -6.00 -11.46
C ILE A 101 -2.51 -6.01 -12.45
N SER A 102 -3.74 -5.83 -11.96
CA SER A 102 -4.94 -5.87 -12.81
C SER A 102 -4.96 -4.77 -13.88
N SER A 103 -4.31 -3.64 -13.62
CA SER A 103 -4.18 -2.52 -14.55
C SER A 103 -3.01 -2.66 -15.55
N GLY A 104 -2.21 -3.74 -15.46
CA GLY A 104 -1.04 -3.97 -16.33
C GLY A 104 0.14 -3.03 -16.07
N LYS A 105 0.13 -2.29 -14.96
CA LYS A 105 1.19 -1.33 -14.58
C LYS A 105 2.33 -1.95 -13.76
N CYS A 106 2.14 -3.19 -13.31
CA CYS A 106 3.17 -3.93 -12.58
C CYS A 106 4.07 -4.69 -13.56
N LYS A 107 5.40 -4.56 -13.41
CA LYS A 107 6.35 -5.50 -14.04
C LYS A 107 6.33 -6.78 -13.22
N GLU A 108 5.52 -7.74 -13.64
CA GLU A 108 5.26 -8.95 -12.86
C GLU A 108 6.52 -9.83 -12.71
N ASP A 109 6.86 -10.14 -11.47
CA ASP A 109 7.48 -11.43 -11.12
C ASP A 109 6.38 -12.49 -11.21
N LYS A 110 6.62 -13.57 -11.97
CA LYS A 110 5.67 -14.66 -12.21
C LYS A 110 5.04 -15.20 -10.92
N PHE A 111 5.74 -15.09 -9.79
CA PHE A 111 5.31 -15.61 -8.50
C PHE A 111 4.71 -14.56 -7.55
N LEU A 112 4.66 -13.29 -7.96
CA LEU A 112 4.20 -12.19 -7.10
C LEU A 112 2.76 -12.39 -6.64
N SER A 113 1.82 -12.65 -7.56
CA SER A 113 0.41 -12.85 -7.23
C SER A 113 0.19 -13.99 -6.23
N GLN A 114 0.94 -15.09 -6.38
CA GLN A 114 0.86 -16.21 -5.44
C GLN A 114 1.34 -15.82 -4.04
N LYS A 115 2.45 -15.07 -3.94
CA LYS A 115 2.95 -14.56 -2.65
C LYS A 115 1.96 -13.60 -1.99
N LEU A 116 1.32 -12.72 -2.78
CA LEU A 116 0.29 -11.80 -2.30
C LEU A 116 -0.93 -12.56 -1.73
N PHE A 117 -1.42 -13.59 -2.44
CA PHE A 117 -2.50 -14.43 -1.93
C PHE A 117 -2.10 -15.18 -0.64
N LYS A 118 -0.87 -15.71 -0.59
CA LYS A 118 -0.33 -16.38 0.61
C LYS A 118 -0.28 -15.43 1.82
N MET A 119 0.23 -14.22 1.63
CA MET A 119 0.24 -13.18 2.67
C MET A 119 -1.17 -12.78 3.10
N HIS A 120 -2.09 -12.59 2.16
CA HIS A 120 -3.48 -12.27 2.45
C HIS A 120 -4.11 -13.36 3.33
N ALA A 121 -3.96 -14.63 2.96
CA ALA A 121 -4.49 -15.75 3.74
C ALA A 121 -3.91 -15.79 5.15
N GLN A 122 -2.60 -15.59 5.30
CA GLN A 122 -1.92 -15.56 6.60
C GLN A 122 -2.36 -14.38 7.48
N LEU A 123 -2.61 -13.19 6.89
CA LEU A 123 -3.14 -12.04 7.62
C LEU A 123 -4.53 -12.33 8.19
N VAL A 124 -5.41 -12.90 7.37
CA VAL A 124 -6.77 -13.25 7.80
C VAL A 124 -6.76 -14.36 8.85
N ASP A 125 -5.85 -15.33 8.72
CA ASP A 125 -5.64 -16.40 9.71
C ASP A 125 -5.22 -15.81 11.08
N LYS A 126 -4.24 -14.90 11.10
CA LYS A 126 -3.70 -14.34 12.35
C LYS A 126 -4.60 -13.25 12.98
N PHE A 127 -5.08 -12.29 12.20
CA PHE A 127 -5.78 -11.10 12.70
C PHE A 127 -7.31 -11.18 12.55
N GLY A 128 -7.79 -12.25 11.93
CA GLY A 128 -9.20 -12.43 11.60
C GLY A 128 -9.67 -11.55 10.45
N LYS A 129 -10.90 -11.80 9.99
CA LYS A 129 -11.55 -11.06 8.89
C LYS A 129 -11.75 -9.57 9.18
N SER A 130 -11.69 -9.17 10.46
CA SER A 130 -11.84 -7.77 10.88
C SER A 130 -10.80 -6.84 10.25
N ILE A 131 -9.61 -7.36 9.88
CA ILE A 131 -8.57 -6.59 9.21
C ILE A 131 -9.04 -6.00 7.88
N ILE A 132 -9.90 -6.73 7.17
CA ILE A 132 -10.49 -6.32 5.89
C ILE A 132 -11.35 -5.07 6.12
N LEU A 133 -12.26 -5.15 7.10
CA LEU A 133 -13.13 -4.03 7.48
C LEU A 133 -12.31 -2.82 7.93
N LYS A 134 -11.31 -3.03 8.79
CA LYS A 134 -10.41 -1.97 9.27
C LYS A 134 -9.68 -1.28 8.13
N ALA A 135 -9.24 -2.02 7.10
CA ALA A 135 -8.52 -1.44 5.97
C ALA A 135 -9.46 -0.62 5.07
N ILE A 136 -10.62 -1.17 4.68
CA ILE A 136 -11.56 -0.48 3.78
C ILE A 136 -12.28 0.69 4.44
N SER A 137 -12.47 0.67 5.77
CA SER A 137 -13.20 1.72 6.49
C SER A 137 -12.33 2.93 6.84
N ARG A 138 -11.04 2.91 6.50
CA ARG A 138 -10.13 4.01 6.83
C ARG A 138 -10.41 5.22 5.96
N GLN A 139 -10.39 6.39 6.59
CA GLN A 139 -10.45 7.68 5.87
C GLN A 139 -9.28 7.87 4.90
N ARG A 140 -8.13 7.23 5.17
CA ARG A 140 -6.92 7.29 4.34
C ARG A 140 -6.36 5.87 4.20
N SER A 141 -6.41 5.35 2.98
CA SER A 141 -5.94 4.01 2.61
C SER A 141 -5.34 4.08 1.21
N LEU A 142 -4.49 3.11 0.86
CA LEU A 142 -4.05 2.90 -0.52
C LEU A 142 -5.12 2.24 -1.39
N ILE A 143 -6.14 1.64 -0.76
CA ILE A 143 -7.27 0.99 -1.44
C ILE A 143 -8.12 2.07 -2.10
N THR A 144 -8.26 1.98 -3.41
CA THR A 144 -9.15 2.86 -4.17
C THR A 144 -10.61 2.52 -3.85
N PRO A 145 -11.41 3.47 -3.33
CA PRO A 145 -12.84 3.22 -3.12
C PRO A 145 -13.53 2.97 -4.45
N ILE A 146 -14.30 1.88 -4.54
CA ILE A 146 -15.15 1.61 -5.70
C ILE A 146 -16.53 2.18 -5.42
N ASP A 147 -16.95 3.17 -6.21
CA ASP A 147 -18.33 3.64 -6.20
C ASP A 147 -19.19 2.73 -7.07
N ASN A 148 -19.79 1.72 -6.45
CA ASN A 148 -20.66 0.75 -7.14
C ASN A 148 -22.04 1.34 -7.50
N TYR A 149 -22.36 2.54 -7.02
CA TYR A 149 -23.64 3.20 -7.26
C TYR A 149 -23.38 4.65 -7.64
N PRO A 150 -23.05 4.95 -8.91
CA PRO A 150 -23.00 6.33 -9.37
C PRO A 150 -24.39 6.93 -9.12
N THR A 151 -24.50 7.76 -8.09
CA THR A 151 -25.72 8.52 -7.86
C THR A 151 -25.84 9.45 -9.05
N HIS A 152 -26.65 9.08 -10.04
CA HIS A 152 -26.99 9.95 -11.16
C HIS A 152 -27.58 11.22 -10.56
N LYS A 153 -26.77 12.28 -10.51
CA LYS A 153 -27.23 13.65 -10.26
C LYS A 153 -27.79 14.22 -11.55
N ASP A 154 -28.69 13.48 -12.20
CA ASP A 154 -29.43 14.01 -13.33
C ASP A 154 -30.86 14.31 -12.85
N PRO A 155 -31.17 15.58 -12.54
CA PRO A 155 -32.50 15.96 -12.06
C PRO A 155 -33.60 15.82 -13.14
N ASN A 156 -33.25 15.41 -14.35
CA ASN A 156 -34.19 15.27 -15.48
C ASN A 156 -34.57 13.83 -15.83
N LEU A 157 -34.25 12.85 -14.97
CA LEU A 157 -34.64 11.44 -15.14
C LEU A 157 -35.81 11.02 -14.23
N LEU A 158 -36.86 11.86 -14.17
CA LEU A 158 -38.19 11.50 -13.66
C LEU A 158 -39.27 12.00 -14.63
#